data_AF-G1XPF0-F1
#
_entry.id   AF-G1XPF0-F1
#
_cell.length_a   1.000
_cell.length_b   1.000
_cell.length_c   1.000
_cell.angle_alpha   90.00
_cell.angle_beta   90.00
_cell.angle_gamma   90.00
#
_symmetry.space_group_name_H-M   'P 1'
#
loop_
_entity.id
_entity.type
_entity.pdbx_description
1 polymer ?
#
loop_
_entity_poly.entity_id
_entity_poly.type
_entity_poly.pdbx_seq_one_letter_code
_entity_poly.pdbx_strand_id
1 'polypeptide(L)'
;MLVLCGLIILMLIIADGNARPGQNRIGFSAAWHSTNGPFLNEFQLGTRTISGPAGQFLLTLNVLSAALFSYVGMEIVAVAVGEAKYLDQAKSPESIKVGTRKIYIRVIVLYLASITAMSFPVWSTNPNLKRDPRLHDGFEKSESATSPFLIAIIEAGIPILPHILNAFFVFSGFASAVNSLYVSSRILYSLAKRDMVWPKSFQKRLKVTCRMKSLQGIPSAAVGTGWIVALVSIVGIWQEPSEVFRKFSTNAVVSAQIVNCCICLSYIRYYRQKPGGARQATSEQ
;
A
#
# COMPACT_ATOMS: atom_id res chain seq x y z
N MET A 1 -6.60 -9.81 -3.98
CA MET A 1 -5.91 -11.11 -3.86
C MET A 1 -6.03 -11.95 -5.12
N LEU A 2 -7.24 -12.22 -5.65
CA LEU A 2 -7.42 -13.01 -6.88
C LEU A 2 -6.58 -12.51 -8.07
N VAL A 3 -6.61 -11.20 -8.34
CA VAL A 3 -5.81 -10.61 -9.44
C VAL A 3 -4.31 -10.78 -9.21
N LEU A 4 -3.81 -10.64 -7.97
CA LEU A 4 -2.40 -10.88 -7.66
C LEU A 4 -2.02 -12.34 -7.89
N CYS A 5 -2.86 -13.30 -7.47
CA CYS A 5 -2.63 -14.71 -7.77
C CYS A 5 -2.61 -14.98 -9.28
N GLY A 6 -3.56 -14.38 -10.02
CA GLY A 6 -3.59 -14.46 -11.48
C GLY A 6 -2.33 -13.89 -12.13
N LEU A 7 -1.84 -12.73 -11.66
CA LEU A 7 -0.59 -12.13 -12.12
C LEU A 7 0.62 -13.02 -11.81
N ILE A 8 0.69 -13.62 -10.61
CA ILE A 8 1.78 -14.54 -10.26
C ILE A 8 1.81 -15.73 -11.23
N ILE A 9 0.66 -16.37 -11.45
CA ILE A 9 0.55 -17.52 -12.37
C ILE A 9 0.94 -17.10 -13.79
N LEU A 10 0.45 -15.94 -14.25
CA LEU A 10 0.78 -15.39 -15.56
C LEU A 10 2.28 -15.13 -15.73
N MET A 11 2.95 -14.54 -14.74
CA MET A 11 4.40 -14.29 -14.81
C MET A 11 5.19 -15.60 -14.91
N LEU A 12 4.75 -16.66 -14.21
CA LEU A 12 5.37 -17.98 -14.31
C LEU A 12 5.17 -18.63 -15.68
N ILE A 13 3.98 -18.46 -16.29
CA ILE A 13 3.70 -18.94 -17.66
C ILE A 13 4.60 -18.22 -18.68
N ILE A 14 4.75 -16.90 -18.54
CA ILE A 14 5.63 -16.10 -19.40
C ILE A 14 7.10 -16.53 -19.21
N ALA A 15 7.55 -16.74 -17.98
CA ALA A 15 8.92 -17.16 -17.68
C ALA A 15 9.26 -18.53 -18.30
N ASP A 16 8.31 -19.47 -18.32
CA ASP A 16 8.52 -20.79 -18.94
C ASP A 16 8.48 -20.77 -20.48
N GLY A 17 8.30 -19.59 -21.11
CA GLY A 17 8.25 -19.44 -22.57
C GLY A 17 6.93 -19.92 -23.20
N ASN A 18 5.93 -20.28 -22.39
CA ASN A 18 4.64 -20.80 -22.86
C ASN A 18 3.65 -19.69 -23.25
N ALA A 19 4.08 -18.43 -23.28
CA ALA A 19 3.22 -17.30 -23.66
C ALA A 19 3.01 -17.19 -25.18
N ARG A 20 4.00 -17.59 -26.00
CA ARG A 20 3.90 -17.58 -27.47
C ARG A 20 4.75 -18.70 -28.11
N PRO A 21 4.26 -19.39 -29.15
CA PRO A 21 5.08 -20.31 -29.92
C PRO A 21 6.29 -19.58 -30.53
N GLY A 22 7.50 -20.04 -30.21
CA GLY A 22 8.78 -19.48 -30.68
C GLY A 22 9.51 -18.56 -29.69
N GLN A 23 8.98 -18.33 -28.49
CA GLN A 23 9.70 -17.60 -27.43
C GLN A 23 10.69 -18.54 -26.72
N ASN A 24 11.96 -18.12 -26.61
CA ASN A 24 12.94 -18.85 -25.81
C ASN A 24 12.56 -18.76 -24.33
N ARG A 25 12.75 -19.87 -23.59
CA ARG A 25 12.50 -19.92 -22.15
C ARG A 25 13.32 -18.84 -21.45
N ILE A 26 12.64 -17.87 -20.84
CA ILE A 26 13.26 -16.84 -19.98
C ILE A 26 13.36 -17.47 -18.58
N GLY A 27 14.17 -18.53 -18.49
CA GLY A 27 14.31 -19.31 -17.27
C GLY A 27 15.14 -18.61 -16.20
N PHE A 28 15.10 -19.16 -14.98
CA PHE A 28 15.89 -18.73 -13.82
C PHE A 28 17.39 -18.52 -14.14
N SER A 29 17.97 -19.37 -14.98
CA SER A 29 19.38 -19.32 -15.37
C SER A 29 19.74 -18.10 -16.23
N ALA A 30 18.88 -17.68 -17.17
CA ALA A 30 19.15 -16.53 -18.04
C ALA A 30 19.05 -15.18 -17.30
N ALA A 31 18.11 -15.07 -16.36
CA ALA A 31 17.92 -13.86 -15.55
C ALA A 31 19.01 -13.65 -14.48
N TRP A 32 19.61 -14.73 -13.95
CA TRP A 32 20.62 -14.66 -12.88
C TRP A 32 22.08 -14.70 -13.35
N HIS A 33 22.38 -15.30 -14.51
CA HIS A 33 23.75 -15.38 -15.05
C HIS A 33 24.10 -14.28 -16.06
N SER A 34 23.12 -13.48 -16.49
CA SER A 34 23.35 -12.32 -17.36
C SER A 34 23.96 -11.16 -16.58
N THR A 35 24.79 -10.34 -17.23
CA THR A 35 25.41 -9.11 -16.71
C THR A 35 24.38 -8.10 -16.12
N ASN A 36 23.10 -8.33 -16.38
CA ASN A 36 21.93 -7.56 -15.93
C ASN A 36 21.07 -8.35 -14.91
N GLY A 37 21.69 -8.83 -13.82
CA GLY A 37 20.99 -9.58 -12.77
C GLY A 37 19.88 -8.78 -12.06
N PRO A 38 19.07 -9.40 -11.19
CA PRO A 38 17.90 -8.77 -10.57
C PRO A 38 18.23 -7.62 -9.61
N PHE A 39 19.48 -7.51 -9.16
CA PHE A 39 19.94 -6.47 -8.25
C PHE A 39 20.78 -5.44 -8.99
N LEU A 40 20.41 -4.16 -8.84
CA LEU A 40 21.18 -3.04 -9.35
C LEU A 40 22.37 -2.75 -8.43
N ASN A 41 23.53 -2.47 -9.02
CA ASN A 41 24.76 -2.14 -8.29
C ASN A 41 24.99 -0.63 -8.13
N GLU A 42 24.11 0.18 -8.71
CA GLU A 42 24.27 1.64 -8.80
C GLU A 42 23.06 2.35 -8.22
N PHE A 43 23.31 3.25 -7.27
CA PHE A 43 22.31 4.16 -6.74
C PHE A 43 22.52 5.55 -7.34
N GLN A 44 21.49 6.08 -8.00
CA GLN A 44 21.51 7.42 -8.59
C GLN A 44 20.94 8.44 -7.60
N LEU A 45 21.73 9.44 -7.21
CA LEU A 45 21.31 10.56 -6.39
C LEU A 45 21.56 11.87 -7.14
N GLY A 46 20.55 12.34 -7.88
CA GLY A 46 20.69 13.51 -8.76
C GLY A 46 21.68 13.22 -9.89
N THR A 47 22.75 14.02 -10.00
CA THR A 47 23.81 13.85 -11.00
C THR A 47 24.92 12.89 -10.57
N ARG A 48 24.89 12.36 -9.34
CA ARG A 48 25.93 11.47 -8.82
C ARG A 48 25.45 10.03 -8.79
N THR A 49 26.27 9.13 -9.33
CA THR A 49 26.08 7.68 -9.23
C THR A 49 27.02 7.13 -8.16
N ILE A 50 26.44 6.44 -7.17
CA ILE A 50 27.20 5.75 -6.13
C ILE A 50 27.18 4.27 -6.50
N SER A 51 28.33 3.75 -6.92
CA SER A 51 28.50 2.33 -7.27
C SER A 51 29.13 1.55 -6.11
N GLY A 52 28.88 0.24 -6.06
CA GLY A 52 29.45 -0.68 -5.08
C GLY A 52 28.52 -1.00 -3.90
N PRO A 53 29.06 -1.60 -2.81
CA PRO A 53 28.25 -2.07 -1.68
C PRO A 53 27.45 -0.95 -0.99
N ALA A 54 28.02 0.26 -0.94
CA ALA A 54 27.34 1.44 -0.42
C ALA A 54 26.13 1.83 -1.29
N GLY A 55 26.23 1.72 -2.61
CA GLY A 55 25.12 1.95 -3.54
C GLY A 55 23.99 0.94 -3.34
N GLN A 56 24.32 -0.35 -3.24
CA GLN A 56 23.33 -1.40 -2.96
C GLN A 56 22.61 -1.22 -1.62
N PHE A 57 23.33 -0.78 -0.57
CA PHE A 57 22.74 -0.48 0.72
C PHE A 57 21.73 0.68 0.63
N LEU A 58 22.10 1.77 -0.03
CA LEU A 58 21.19 2.91 -0.24
C LEU A 58 19.98 2.54 -1.10
N LEU A 59 20.17 1.70 -2.12
CA LEU A 59 19.08 1.17 -2.95
C LEU A 59 18.11 0.33 -2.09
N THR A 60 18.65 -0.51 -1.20
CA THR A 60 17.84 -1.32 -0.27
C THR A 60 17.02 -0.44 0.67
N LEU A 61 17.61 0.62 1.22
CA LEU A 61 16.88 1.58 2.05
C LEU A 61 15.79 2.34 1.27
N ASN A 62 16.07 2.70 0.03
CA ASN A 62 15.10 3.37 -0.85
C ASN A 62 13.91 2.45 -1.14
N VAL A 63 14.16 1.20 -1.53
CA VAL A 63 13.11 0.20 -1.78
C VAL A 63 12.35 -0.15 -0.50
N LEU A 64 13.01 -0.18 0.66
CA LEU A 64 12.36 -0.41 1.94
C LEU A 64 11.27 0.65 2.21
N SER A 65 11.53 1.92 1.90
CA SER A 65 10.52 2.97 2.08
C SER A 65 9.27 2.76 1.20
N ALA A 66 9.46 2.32 -0.05
CA ALA A 66 8.37 1.97 -0.96
C ALA A 66 7.63 0.69 -0.53
N ALA A 67 8.36 -0.28 0.04
CA ALA A 67 7.77 -1.48 0.60
C ALA A 67 6.89 -1.16 1.82
N LEU A 68 7.34 -0.26 2.71
CA LEU A 68 6.57 0.21 3.86
C LEU A 68 5.26 0.89 3.45
N PHE A 69 5.25 1.65 2.35
CA PHE A 69 4.02 2.23 1.80
C PHE A 69 2.95 1.18 1.49
N SER A 70 3.36 0.00 1.01
CA SER A 70 2.43 -1.10 0.67
C SER A 70 1.78 -1.74 1.89
N TYR A 71 2.27 -1.47 3.11
CA TYR A 71 1.73 -1.96 4.38
C TYR A 71 0.91 -0.90 5.14
N VAL A 72 0.74 0.31 4.60
CA VAL A 72 -0.14 1.33 5.18
C VAL A 72 -1.60 0.90 5.07
N GLY A 73 -2.40 1.09 6.12
CA GLY A 73 -3.82 0.76 6.12
C GLY A 73 -4.17 -0.58 6.77
N MET A 74 -3.20 -1.27 7.39
CA MET A 74 -3.49 -2.48 8.16
C MET A 74 -4.28 -2.19 9.46
N GLU A 75 -4.18 -0.97 9.97
CA GLU A 75 -4.91 -0.46 11.13
C GLU A 75 -6.43 -0.36 10.91
N ILE A 76 -6.89 -0.40 9.66
CA ILE A 76 -8.30 -0.30 9.29
C ILE A 76 -9.12 -1.47 9.84
N VAL A 77 -8.49 -2.63 10.02
CA VAL A 77 -9.13 -3.80 10.64
C VAL A 77 -9.63 -3.48 12.05
N ALA A 78 -8.91 -2.64 12.81
CA ALA A 78 -9.33 -2.24 14.15
C ALA A 78 -10.59 -1.35 14.13
N VAL A 79 -10.71 -0.47 13.13
CA VAL A 79 -11.91 0.37 12.95
C VAL A 79 -13.11 -0.49 12.58
N ALA A 80 -12.93 -1.45 11.65
CA ALA A 80 -14.00 -2.35 11.22
C ALA A 80 -14.50 -3.26 12.36
N VAL A 81 -13.58 -3.75 13.19
CA VAL A 81 -13.92 -4.53 14.40
C VAL A 81 -14.78 -3.70 15.36
N GLY A 82 -14.49 -2.40 15.51
CA GLY A 82 -15.28 -1.51 16.36
C GLY A 82 -16.73 -1.28 15.90
N GLU A 83 -17.04 -1.53 14.63
CA GLU A 83 -18.40 -1.43 14.08
C GLU A 83 -19.17 -2.76 14.07
N ALA A 84 -18.46 -3.87 14.18
CA ALA A 84 -19.03 -5.20 14.10
C ALA A 84 -19.79 -5.57 15.38
N LYS A 85 -21.13 -5.35 15.36
CA LYS A 85 -22.05 -5.68 16.48
C LYS A 85 -22.02 -7.15 16.93
N TYR A 86 -21.60 -8.08 16.06
CA TYR A 86 -21.59 -9.51 16.34
C TYR A 86 -20.34 -9.98 17.12
N LEU A 87 -19.38 -9.09 17.37
CA LEU A 87 -18.10 -9.40 18.02
C LEU A 87 -18.12 -9.15 19.55
N ASP A 88 -19.27 -8.91 20.17
CA ASP A 88 -19.31 -8.23 21.47
C ASP A 88 -19.14 -9.12 22.73
N GLN A 89 -19.28 -10.45 22.66
CA GLN A 89 -19.30 -11.26 23.90
C GLN A 89 -18.43 -12.53 23.83
N ALA A 90 -17.33 -12.52 24.59
CA ALA A 90 -16.50 -13.66 25.03
C ALA A 90 -15.70 -14.52 24.00
N LYS A 91 -16.16 -14.76 22.75
CA LYS A 91 -15.41 -15.57 21.74
C LYS A 91 -14.60 -14.77 20.69
N SER A 92 -14.68 -13.44 20.78
CA SER A 92 -14.29 -12.50 19.73
C SER A 92 -12.81 -12.08 19.65
N PRO A 93 -12.08 -11.79 20.75
CA PRO A 93 -10.73 -11.22 20.63
C PRO A 93 -9.74 -12.20 19.99
N GLU A 94 -9.89 -13.51 20.23
CA GLU A 94 -9.08 -14.54 19.59
C GLU A 94 -9.42 -14.68 18.11
N SER A 95 -10.71 -14.66 17.75
CA SER A 95 -11.17 -14.73 16.36
C SER A 95 -10.64 -13.57 15.53
N ILE A 96 -10.64 -12.35 16.10
CA ILE A 96 -10.05 -11.16 15.48
C ILE A 96 -8.53 -11.33 15.32
N LYS A 97 -7.81 -11.77 16.36
CA LYS A 97 -6.35 -11.99 16.29
C LYS A 97 -6.00 -13.01 15.21
N VAL A 98 -6.72 -14.14 15.16
CA VAL A 98 -6.50 -15.20 14.16
C VAL A 98 -6.85 -14.70 12.76
N GLY A 99 -7.98 -14.01 12.59
CA GLY A 99 -8.40 -13.45 11.31
C GLY A 99 -7.39 -12.46 10.76
N THR A 100 -6.99 -11.50 11.60
CA THR A 100 -5.95 -10.51 11.28
C THR A 100 -4.64 -11.19 10.93
N ARG A 101 -4.14 -12.13 11.74
CA ARG A 101 -2.90 -12.88 11.45
C ARG A 101 -2.95 -13.61 10.12
N LYS A 102 -4.08 -14.24 9.78
CA LYS A 102 -4.27 -14.91 8.48
C LYS A 102 -4.20 -13.93 7.31
N ILE A 103 -4.78 -12.73 7.45
CA ILE A 103 -4.70 -11.69 6.42
C ILE A 103 -3.24 -11.25 6.24
N TYR A 104 -2.52 -10.98 7.34
CA TYR A 104 -1.10 -10.60 7.29
C TYR A 104 -0.24 -11.63 6.58
N ILE A 105 -0.34 -12.91 6.96
CA ILE A 105 0.45 -13.98 6.34
C ILE A 105 0.16 -14.06 4.84
N ARG A 106 -1.12 -13.96 4.44
CA ARG A 106 -1.51 -13.99 3.02
C ARG A 106 -0.94 -12.81 2.23
N VAL A 107 -0.97 -11.59 2.78
CA VAL A 107 -0.41 -10.39 2.11
C VAL A 107 1.11 -10.53 1.94
N ILE A 108 1.83 -10.91 3.00
CA ILE A 108 3.29 -11.06 2.96
C ILE A 108 3.69 -12.14 1.96
N VAL A 109 3.08 -13.33 2.03
CA VAL A 109 3.40 -14.45 1.14
C VAL A 109 3.10 -14.08 -0.32
N LEU A 110 1.95 -13.47 -0.61
CA LEU A 110 1.60 -13.07 -1.97
C LEU A 110 2.52 -11.97 -2.51
N TYR A 111 2.96 -11.03 -1.67
CA TYR A 111 3.90 -9.98 -2.09
C TYR A 111 5.26 -10.57 -2.43
N LEU A 112 5.81 -11.41 -1.55
CA LEU A 112 7.08 -12.10 -1.81
C LEU A 112 6.99 -12.97 -3.07
N ALA A 113 5.92 -13.78 -3.20
CA ALA A 113 5.69 -14.60 -4.39
C ALA A 113 5.57 -13.76 -5.66
N SER A 114 4.91 -12.60 -5.60
CA SER A 114 4.75 -11.70 -6.76
C SER A 114 6.07 -11.06 -7.19
N ILE A 115 6.92 -10.65 -6.24
CA ILE A 115 8.23 -10.08 -6.55
C ILE A 115 9.11 -11.17 -7.16
N THR A 116 9.16 -12.36 -6.56
CA THR A 116 9.94 -13.48 -7.09
C THR A 116 9.47 -13.90 -8.49
N ALA A 117 8.17 -14.03 -8.71
CA ALA A 117 7.62 -14.39 -10.02
C ALA A 117 7.91 -13.32 -11.09
N MET A 118 7.88 -12.04 -10.72
CA MET A 118 8.19 -10.91 -11.61
C MET A 118 9.67 -10.81 -11.95
N SER A 119 10.57 -11.21 -11.04
CA SER A 119 12.02 -11.15 -11.27
C SER A 119 12.52 -12.10 -12.37
N PHE A 120 11.70 -13.06 -12.83
CA PHE A 120 12.09 -13.97 -13.91
C PHE A 120 11.97 -13.35 -15.31
N PRO A 121 10.79 -12.82 -15.73
CA PRO A 121 10.64 -12.28 -17.09
C PRO A 121 11.30 -10.92 -17.29
N VAL A 122 11.40 -10.06 -16.27
CA VAL A 122 11.81 -8.65 -16.42
C VAL A 122 13.20 -8.42 -15.85
N TRP A 123 14.09 -7.88 -16.68
CA TRP A 123 15.49 -7.62 -16.33
C TRP A 123 15.61 -6.24 -15.68
N SER A 124 16.48 -6.09 -14.68
CA SER A 124 16.64 -4.84 -13.93
C SER A 124 17.15 -3.66 -14.80
N THR A 125 17.88 -3.98 -15.87
CA THR A 125 18.47 -3.00 -16.82
C THR A 125 17.51 -2.61 -17.95
N ASN A 126 16.30 -3.17 -18.01
CA ASN A 126 15.36 -2.86 -19.08
C ASN A 126 15.10 -1.35 -19.17
N PRO A 127 15.24 -0.71 -20.36
CA PRO A 127 15.08 0.73 -20.52
C PRO A 127 13.66 1.19 -20.16
N ASN A 128 12.66 0.33 -20.37
CA ASN A 128 11.27 0.56 -19.99
C ASN A 128 11.04 0.49 -18.46
N LEU A 129 11.98 -0.08 -17.71
CA LEU A 129 11.96 -0.15 -16.25
C LEU A 129 12.61 1.08 -15.61
N LYS A 130 13.43 1.83 -16.38
CA LYS A 130 14.11 3.02 -15.87
C LYS A 130 13.06 4.06 -15.55
N ARG A 131 12.85 4.26 -14.25
CA ARG A 131 12.22 5.43 -13.65
C ARG A 131 13.16 6.62 -13.84
N ASP A 132 13.41 7.01 -15.09
CA ASP A 132 14.13 8.25 -15.38
C ASP A 132 13.12 9.40 -15.24
N PRO A 133 13.30 10.32 -14.27
CA PRO A 133 12.43 11.48 -14.12
C PRO A 133 12.46 12.42 -15.32
N ARG A 134 13.39 12.24 -16.28
CA ARG A 134 13.59 13.15 -17.42
C ARG A 134 13.07 12.63 -18.76
N LEU A 135 12.42 11.47 -18.80
CA LEU A 135 11.87 10.89 -20.04
C LEU A 135 10.35 11.08 -20.19
N HIS A 136 9.74 11.94 -19.37
CA HIS A 136 8.31 12.28 -19.43
C HIS A 136 8.06 13.67 -20.05
N ASP A 137 8.93 14.11 -20.97
CA ASP A 137 8.62 15.23 -21.85
C ASP A 137 7.74 14.74 -23.00
N GLY A 138 6.44 15.00 -22.89
CA GLY A 138 5.52 14.95 -24.01
C GLY A 138 4.35 14.00 -23.79
N PHE A 139 3.17 14.59 -23.81
CA PHE A 139 1.83 13.98 -23.78
C PHE A 139 1.53 13.02 -24.96
N GLU A 140 2.54 12.44 -25.62
CA GLU A 140 2.39 11.68 -26.87
C GLU A 140 3.10 10.33 -26.94
N LYS A 141 3.71 9.83 -25.86
CA LYS A 141 4.23 8.45 -25.83
C LYS A 141 3.80 7.70 -24.57
N SER A 142 2.61 7.13 -24.64
CA SER A 142 2.09 6.05 -23.78
C SER A 142 2.64 6.04 -22.35
N GLU A 143 2.14 6.94 -21.51
CA GLU A 143 2.32 6.93 -20.04
C GLU A 143 1.82 5.63 -19.35
N SER A 144 1.41 4.61 -20.11
CA SER A 144 0.68 3.44 -19.61
C SER A 144 1.53 2.22 -19.25
N ALA A 145 2.87 2.29 -19.22
CA ALA A 145 3.67 1.09 -18.89
C ALA A 145 4.90 1.33 -18.00
N THR A 146 4.73 1.99 -16.84
CA THR A 146 5.76 1.95 -15.77
C THR A 146 5.70 0.67 -14.94
N SER A 147 4.56 -0.05 -14.97
CA SER A 147 4.41 -1.26 -14.16
C SER A 147 5.18 -2.44 -14.78
N PRO A 148 6.09 -3.08 -14.04
CA PRO A 148 6.85 -4.23 -14.54
C PRO A 148 5.97 -5.40 -14.98
N PHE A 149 4.82 -5.59 -14.33
CA PHE A 149 3.85 -6.60 -14.75
C PHE A 149 3.27 -6.31 -16.14
N LEU A 150 3.04 -5.04 -16.49
CA LEU A 150 2.60 -4.67 -17.83
C LEU A 150 3.72 -4.83 -18.85
N ILE A 151 4.95 -4.43 -18.50
CA ILE A 151 6.12 -4.57 -19.37
C ILE A 151 6.29 -6.04 -19.79
N ALA A 152 6.25 -6.98 -18.83
CA ALA A 152 6.36 -8.41 -19.12
C ALA A 152 5.26 -8.92 -20.08
N ILE A 153 4.02 -8.41 -19.94
CA ILE A 153 2.87 -8.83 -20.76
C ILE A 153 2.95 -8.26 -22.17
N ILE A 154 3.40 -7.01 -22.29
CA ILE A 154 3.63 -6.34 -23.58
C ILE A 154 4.76 -7.03 -24.33
N GLU A 155 5.88 -7.34 -23.65
CA GLU A 155 7.00 -8.09 -24.21
C GLU A 155 6.62 -9.53 -24.58
N ALA A 156 5.69 -10.14 -23.84
CA ALA A 156 5.08 -11.43 -24.19
C ALA A 156 4.10 -11.33 -25.38
N GLY A 157 3.72 -10.13 -25.82
CA GLY A 157 2.88 -9.91 -26.99
C GLY A 157 1.41 -10.26 -26.80
N ILE A 158 0.88 -10.19 -25.57
CA ILE A 158 -0.54 -10.45 -25.27
C ILE A 158 -1.31 -9.12 -25.36
N PRO A 159 -2.11 -8.84 -26.42
CA PRO A 159 -2.57 -7.48 -26.71
C PRO A 159 -3.70 -6.96 -25.81
N ILE A 160 -4.61 -7.82 -25.36
CA ILE A 160 -5.82 -7.39 -24.62
C ILE A 160 -5.54 -7.22 -23.12
N LEU A 161 -4.61 -8.02 -22.59
CA LEU A 161 -4.37 -8.14 -21.16
C LEU A 161 -3.80 -6.86 -20.49
N PRO A 162 -2.92 -6.06 -21.12
CA PRO A 162 -2.48 -4.78 -20.59
C PRO A 162 -3.62 -3.79 -20.34
N HIS A 163 -4.60 -3.71 -21.24
CA HIS A 163 -5.74 -2.81 -21.10
C HIS A 163 -6.64 -3.20 -19.92
N ILE A 164 -6.91 -4.50 -19.75
CA ILE A 164 -7.70 -5.01 -18.62
C ILE A 164 -7.00 -4.71 -17.29
N LEU A 165 -5.69 -4.96 -17.22
CA LEU A 165 -4.92 -4.71 -16.00
C LEU A 165 -4.78 -3.23 -15.68
N ASN A 166 -4.60 -2.38 -16.68
CA ASN A 166 -4.56 -0.93 -16.47
C ASN A 166 -5.89 -0.42 -15.92
N ALA A 167 -7.02 -0.83 -16.52
CA ALA A 167 -8.35 -0.49 -16.01
C ALA A 167 -8.56 -1.01 -14.57
N PHE A 168 -8.08 -2.21 -14.26
CA PHE A 168 -8.12 -2.76 -12.90
C PHE A 168 -7.28 -1.95 -11.92
N PHE A 169 -6.09 -1.48 -12.30
CA PHE A 169 -5.25 -0.64 -11.44
C PHE A 169 -5.91 0.70 -11.13
N VAL A 170 -6.55 1.33 -12.12
CA VAL A 170 -7.35 2.55 -11.91
C VAL A 170 -8.50 2.27 -10.94
N PHE A 171 -9.25 1.18 -11.16
CA PHE A 171 -10.35 0.79 -10.28
C PHE A 171 -9.88 0.48 -8.85
N SER A 172 -8.74 -0.19 -8.70
CA SER A 172 -8.12 -0.48 -7.41
C SER A 172 -7.71 0.79 -6.67
N GLY A 173 -7.13 1.76 -7.38
CA GLY A 173 -6.79 3.07 -6.82
C GLY A 173 -8.04 3.81 -6.33
N PHE A 174 -9.10 3.81 -7.13
CA PHE A 174 -10.38 4.40 -6.76
C PHE A 174 -11.01 3.72 -5.52
N ALA A 175 -11.04 2.39 -5.49
CA ALA A 175 -11.54 1.64 -4.34
C ALA A 175 -10.74 1.93 -3.06
N SER A 176 -9.41 2.06 -3.17
CA SER A 176 -8.56 2.47 -2.05
C SER A 176 -8.87 3.89 -1.58
N ALA A 177 -9.13 4.83 -2.49
CA ALA A 177 -9.50 6.20 -2.14
C ALA A 177 -10.82 6.27 -1.36
N VAL A 178 -11.84 5.52 -1.80
CA VAL A 178 -13.13 5.42 -1.10
C VAL A 178 -12.95 4.82 0.30
N ASN A 179 -12.12 3.78 0.44
CA ASN A 179 -11.81 3.18 1.74
C ASN A 179 -11.11 4.18 2.68
N SER A 180 -10.14 4.94 2.19
CA SER A 180 -9.47 5.99 2.97
C SER A 180 -10.43 7.11 3.41
N LEU A 181 -11.39 7.48 2.56
CA LEU A 181 -12.44 8.44 2.90
C LEU A 181 -13.37 7.91 3.99
N TYR A 182 -13.74 6.63 3.93
CA TYR A 182 -14.50 5.96 4.98
C TYR A 182 -13.75 5.99 6.33
N VAL A 183 -12.49 5.57 6.35
CA VAL A 183 -11.67 5.51 7.58
C VAL A 183 -11.46 6.90 8.18
N SER A 184 -11.09 7.88 7.37
CA SER A 184 -10.89 9.27 7.84
C SER A 184 -12.15 9.85 8.47
N SER A 185 -13.33 9.59 7.88
CA SER A 185 -14.61 10.05 8.44
C SER A 185 -14.90 9.46 9.83
N ARG A 186 -14.55 8.18 10.05
CA ARG A 186 -14.73 7.50 11.35
C ARG A 186 -13.76 7.99 12.40
N ILE A 187 -12.50 8.20 12.04
CA ILE A 187 -11.51 8.77 12.95
C ILE A 187 -11.94 10.18 13.35
N LEU A 188 -12.34 11.01 12.39
CA LEU A 188 -12.77 12.39 12.67
C LEU A 188 -14.02 12.43 13.54
N TYR A 189 -15.01 11.55 13.29
CA TYR A 189 -16.19 11.42 14.14
C TYR A 189 -15.84 10.97 15.58
N SER A 190 -14.95 10.00 15.71
CA SER A 190 -14.48 9.49 17.00
C SER A 190 -13.76 10.57 17.82
N LEU A 191 -12.97 11.41 17.15
CA LEU A 191 -12.30 12.56 17.75
C LEU A 191 -13.28 13.67 18.14
N ALA A 192 -14.34 13.89 17.35
CA ALA A 192 -15.38 14.90 17.65
C ALA A 192 -16.17 14.57 18.93
N LYS A 193 -16.35 13.26 19.22
CA LYS A 193 -17.10 12.77 20.39
C LYS A 193 -16.30 12.86 21.69
N ARG A 194 -14.95 12.86 21.63
CA ARG A 194 -14.10 12.94 22.82
C ARG A 194 -13.95 14.39 23.28
N ASP A 195 -14.35 14.67 24.51
CA ASP A 195 -14.07 15.95 25.16
C ASP A 195 -12.56 16.05 25.47
N MET A 196 -11.98 17.25 25.27
CA MET A 196 -10.54 17.60 25.47
C MET A 196 -9.58 17.42 24.28
N VAL A 197 -10.01 16.93 23.10
CA VAL A 197 -9.10 16.77 21.95
C VAL A 197 -8.96 18.04 21.09
N TRP A 198 -9.96 18.93 21.12
CA TRP A 198 -10.02 20.11 20.25
C TRP A 198 -10.17 21.42 21.03
N PRO A 199 -9.67 22.55 20.50
CA PRO A 199 -9.97 23.88 21.04
C PRO A 199 -11.49 24.09 21.11
N LYS A 200 -12.00 24.68 22.21
CA LYS A 200 -13.44 24.79 22.51
C LYS A 200 -14.27 25.35 21.34
N SER A 201 -13.72 26.30 20.57
CA SER A 201 -14.35 26.90 19.40
C SER A 201 -14.52 25.92 18.23
N PHE A 202 -13.50 25.10 17.96
CA PHE A 202 -13.52 24.09 16.91
C PHE A 202 -14.38 22.90 17.31
N GLN A 203 -14.35 22.51 18.60
CA GLN A 203 -15.18 21.45 19.14
C GLN A 203 -16.68 21.76 19.02
N LYS A 204 -17.10 23.02 19.26
CA LYS A 204 -18.49 23.46 19.03
C LYS A 204 -18.89 23.33 17.56
N ARG A 205 -18.06 23.78 16.63
CA ARG A 205 -18.31 23.65 15.19
C ARG A 205 -18.35 22.18 14.77
N LEU A 206 -17.37 21.37 15.15
CA LEU A 206 -17.31 19.95 14.83
C LEU A 206 -18.48 19.17 15.43
N LYS A 207 -18.91 19.48 16.66
CA LYS A 207 -20.12 18.89 17.27
C LYS A 207 -21.38 19.27 16.50
N VAL A 208 -21.55 20.52 16.08
CA VAL A 208 -22.71 20.96 15.27
C VAL A 208 -22.71 20.27 13.90
N THR A 209 -21.56 20.23 13.25
CA THR A 209 -21.36 19.62 11.93
C THR A 209 -21.50 18.09 11.97
N CYS A 210 -21.04 17.41 13.03
CA CYS A 210 -21.21 15.97 13.24
C CYS A 210 -22.57 15.56 13.85
N ARG A 211 -23.40 16.53 14.29
CA ARG A 211 -24.78 16.28 14.77
C ARG A 211 -25.78 16.16 13.62
N MET A 212 -25.39 16.52 12.40
CA MET A 212 -26.16 16.20 11.19
C MET A 212 -26.10 14.69 10.97
N LYS A 213 -26.98 14.00 11.68
CA LYS A 213 -27.19 12.56 11.56
C LYS A 213 -27.89 12.34 10.22
N SER A 214 -27.14 11.94 9.20
CA SER A 214 -27.76 11.27 8.05
C SER A 214 -28.51 10.03 8.59
N LEU A 215 -29.67 9.70 8.01
CA LEU A 215 -30.64 8.73 8.52
C LEU A 215 -30.06 7.34 8.88
N GLN A 216 -28.82 7.03 8.45
CA GLN A 216 -28.14 5.75 8.67
C GLN A 216 -26.87 5.82 9.55
N GLY A 217 -26.62 6.92 10.28
CA GLY A 217 -25.46 7.02 11.20
C GLY A 217 -24.12 7.30 10.53
N ILE A 218 -24.15 7.86 9.32
CA ILE A 218 -22.95 8.28 8.57
C ILE A 218 -22.70 9.78 8.87
N PRO A 219 -21.49 10.18 9.30
CA PRO A 219 -21.13 11.57 9.53
C PRO A 219 -20.90 12.28 8.18
N SER A 220 -21.99 12.67 7.51
CA SER A 220 -21.97 13.27 6.16
C SER A 220 -21.03 14.47 6.05
N ALA A 221 -20.95 15.27 7.09
CA ALA A 221 -20.11 16.45 7.08
C ALA A 221 -18.60 16.15 7.28
N ALA A 222 -18.25 15.05 7.96
CA ALA A 222 -16.86 14.57 8.03
C ALA A 222 -16.40 14.00 6.67
N VAL A 223 -17.32 13.37 5.94
CA VAL A 223 -17.07 12.95 4.56
C VAL A 223 -16.85 14.17 3.65
N GLY A 224 -17.66 15.22 3.81
CA GLY A 224 -17.50 16.48 3.08
C GLY A 224 -16.13 17.14 3.28
N THR A 225 -15.60 17.15 4.51
CA THR A 225 -14.24 17.66 4.75
C THR A 225 -13.16 16.84 4.04
N GLY A 226 -13.33 15.52 3.94
CA GLY A 226 -12.40 14.65 3.20
C GLY A 226 -12.43 14.92 1.69
N TRP A 227 -13.61 15.15 1.12
CA TRP A 227 -13.76 15.56 -0.28
C TRP A 227 -13.11 16.90 -0.58
N ILE A 228 -13.26 17.89 0.30
CA ILE A 228 -12.60 19.20 0.10
C ILE A 228 -11.08 19.03 0.06
N VAL A 229 -10.50 18.26 0.98
CA VAL A 229 -9.04 17.99 0.99
C VAL A 229 -8.62 17.23 -0.27
N ALA A 230 -9.41 16.25 -0.73
CA ALA A 230 -9.14 15.52 -1.96
C ALA A 230 -9.19 16.43 -3.20
N LEU A 231 -10.18 17.32 -3.29
CA LEU A 231 -10.30 18.29 -4.38
C LEU A 231 -9.15 19.29 -4.39
N VAL A 232 -8.70 19.76 -3.22
CA VAL A 232 -7.50 20.61 -3.10
C VAL A 232 -6.26 19.86 -3.56
N SER A 233 -6.15 18.56 -3.27
CA SER A 233 -5.03 17.73 -3.75
C SER A 233 -4.99 17.63 -5.28
N ILE A 234 -6.13 17.68 -5.97
CA ILE A 234 -6.19 17.62 -7.44
C ILE A 234 -5.57 18.87 -8.06
N VAL A 235 -5.68 20.03 -7.40
CA VAL A 235 -5.03 21.28 -7.83
C VAL A 235 -3.50 21.17 -7.80
N GLY A 236 -2.93 20.21 -7.07
CA GLY A 236 -1.47 19.97 -7.08
C GLY A 236 -0.94 19.17 -8.28
N ILE A 237 -1.83 18.58 -9.10
CA ILE A 237 -1.45 17.63 -10.17
C ILE A 237 -1.02 18.34 -11.47
N TRP A 238 -1.09 19.67 -11.53
CA TRP A 238 -0.63 20.45 -12.69
C TRP A 238 0.91 20.38 -12.91
N GLN A 239 1.67 19.91 -11.91
CA GLN A 239 3.09 19.58 -12.04
C GLN A 239 3.26 18.07 -12.23
N GLU A 240 4.38 17.63 -12.85
CA GLU A 240 4.74 16.23 -13.10
C GLU A 240 4.08 15.23 -12.12
N PRO A 241 3.02 14.51 -12.52
CA PRO A 241 2.18 13.74 -11.60
C PRO A 241 2.95 12.68 -10.81
N SER A 242 4.01 12.13 -11.41
CA SER A 242 4.87 11.12 -10.80
C SER A 242 5.69 11.67 -9.63
N GLU A 243 6.20 12.90 -9.73
CA GLU A 243 7.00 13.53 -8.68
C GLU A 243 6.11 13.95 -7.50
N VAL A 244 4.95 14.54 -7.80
CA VAL A 244 3.95 14.93 -6.80
C VAL A 244 3.45 13.70 -6.03
N PHE A 245 3.12 12.61 -6.74
CA PHE A 245 2.74 11.34 -6.12
C PHE A 245 3.85 10.78 -5.21
N ARG A 246 5.12 10.83 -5.64
CA ARG A 246 6.26 10.39 -4.82
C ARG A 246 6.38 11.20 -3.53
N LYS A 247 6.20 12.52 -3.60
CA LYS A 247 6.21 13.40 -2.43
C LYS A 247 5.07 13.05 -1.46
N PHE A 248 3.84 12.88 -1.98
CA PHE A 248 2.68 12.51 -1.16
C PHE A 248 2.79 11.11 -0.54
N SER A 249 3.22 10.12 -1.30
CA SER A 249 3.42 8.74 -0.79
C SER A 249 4.47 8.73 0.31
N THR A 250 5.60 9.40 0.14
CA THR A 250 6.64 9.50 1.18
C THR A 250 6.08 10.13 2.47
N ASN A 251 5.34 11.24 2.34
CA ASN A 251 4.71 11.89 3.50
C ASN A 251 3.67 10.99 4.19
N ALA A 252 2.89 10.24 3.41
CA ALA A 252 1.91 9.28 3.92
C ALA A 252 2.60 8.14 4.70
N VAL A 253 3.71 7.59 4.20
CA VAL A 253 4.50 6.56 4.91
C VAL A 253 4.99 7.08 6.26
N VAL A 254 5.59 8.29 6.27
CA VAL A 254 6.12 8.88 7.50
C VAL A 254 5.00 9.09 8.52
N SER A 255 3.87 9.65 8.08
CA SER A 255 2.71 9.89 8.94
C SER A 255 2.15 8.57 9.51
N ALA A 256 1.97 7.55 8.68
CA ALA A 256 1.47 6.25 9.11
C ALA A 256 2.44 5.57 10.08
N GLN A 257 3.75 5.70 9.88
CA GLN A 257 4.73 5.10 10.76
C GLN A 257 4.77 5.78 12.14
N ILE A 258 4.59 7.10 12.20
CA ILE A 258 4.42 7.81 13.47
C ILE A 258 3.19 7.28 14.22
N VAL A 259 2.07 7.10 13.53
CA VAL A 259 0.85 6.52 14.12
C VAL A 259 1.11 5.10 14.64
N ASN A 260 1.77 4.24 13.86
CA ASN A 260 2.13 2.89 14.29
C ASN A 260 3.04 2.90 15.52
N CYS A 261 4.04 3.78 15.57
CA CYS A 261 4.90 3.97 16.75
C CYS A 261 4.07 4.37 17.98
N CYS A 262 3.13 5.32 17.83
CA CYS A 262 2.24 5.75 18.92
C CYS A 262 1.34 4.61 19.41
N ILE A 263 0.82 3.77 18.50
CA ILE A 263 0.02 2.59 18.86
C ILE A 263 0.87 1.60 19.67
N CYS A 264 2.07 1.27 19.20
CA CYS A 264 3.00 0.38 19.89
C CYS A 264 3.37 0.90 21.28
N LEU A 265 3.72 2.19 21.39
CA LEU A 265 4.04 2.83 22.67
C LEU A 265 2.85 2.81 23.64
N SER A 266 1.65 3.08 23.14
CA SER A 266 0.41 3.04 23.94
C SER A 266 0.14 1.62 24.44
N TYR A 267 0.35 0.61 23.59
CA TYR A 267 0.21 -0.80 23.96
C TYR A 267 1.22 -1.22 25.04
N ILE A 268 2.49 -0.82 24.91
CA ILE A 268 3.53 -1.09 25.92
C ILE A 268 3.17 -0.43 27.26
N ARG A 269 2.72 0.83 27.25
CA ARG A 269 2.28 1.54 28.46
C ARG A 269 1.08 0.85 29.10
N TYR A 270 0.07 0.47 28.31
CA TYR A 270 -1.08 -0.29 28.78
C TYR A 270 -0.67 -1.61 29.44
N TYR A 271 0.24 -2.36 28.81
CA TYR A 271 0.73 -3.63 29.36
C TYR A 271 1.50 -3.44 30.68
N ARG A 272 2.35 -2.40 30.77
CA ARG A 272 3.09 -2.06 31.99
C ARG A 272 2.19 -1.57 33.13
N GLN A 273 1.08 -0.91 32.80
CA GLN A 273 0.12 -0.36 33.77
C GLN A 273 -0.89 -1.38 34.28
N LYS A 274 -0.90 -2.63 33.82
CA LYS A 274 -1.80 -3.69 34.31
C LYS A 274 -1.08 -4.47 35.42
N PRO A 275 -1.28 -4.19 36.73
CA PRO A 275 -0.78 -5.04 37.79
C PRO A 275 -1.80 -6.17 38.00
N GLY A 276 -1.41 -7.43 37.74
CA GLY A 276 -2.13 -8.58 38.31
C GLY A 276 -3.07 -9.42 37.43
N GLY A 277 -2.75 -9.69 36.15
CA GLY A 277 -3.50 -10.69 35.34
C GLY A 277 -2.80 -12.04 35.15
N ALA A 278 -1.49 -12.13 35.42
CA ALA A 278 -0.68 -13.31 35.09
C ALA A 278 -0.67 -14.43 36.16
N ARG A 279 -1.43 -14.28 37.26
CA ARG A 279 -1.47 -15.27 38.36
C ARG A 279 -2.82 -16.00 38.55
N GLN A 280 -3.90 -15.60 37.86
CA GLN A 280 -5.23 -16.20 38.09
C GLN A 280 -5.67 -17.21 37.01
N ALA A 281 -4.99 -17.26 35.86
CA ALA A 281 -5.36 -18.22 34.79
C ALA A 281 -4.84 -19.66 35.03
N THR A 282 -4.08 -19.91 36.10
CA THR A 282 -3.57 -21.25 36.47
C THR A 282 -4.21 -21.81 37.74
N SER A 283 -5.17 -21.11 38.37
CA SER A 283 -5.78 -21.55 39.63
C SER A 283 -7.28 -21.88 39.55
N GLU A 284 -7.90 -21.80 38.38
CA GLU A 284 -9.25 -22.33 38.15
C GLU A 284 -9.17 -23.39 37.05
N GLN A 285 -8.58 -24.53 37.44
CA GLN A 285 -8.93 -25.85 36.91
C GLN A 285 -10.13 -26.38 37.69
#